data_AF-F8SK97-F1
#
_entry.id   AF-F8SK97-F1
#
_cell.length_a   1.000
_cell.length_b   1.000
_cell.length_c   1.000
_cell.angle_alpha   90.00
_cell.angle_beta   90.00
_cell.angle_gamma   90.00
#
_symmetry.space_group_name_H-M   'P 1'
#
loop_
_entity.id
_entity.type
_entity.pdbx_description
1 polymer ?
#
loop_
_entity_poly.entity_id
_entity_poly.type
_entity_poly.pdbx_seq_one_letter_code
_entity_poly.pdbx_strand_id
1 'polypeptide(L)' 'TTIYESYGDFGQYTHEFDGDEEFHVDLEKKETVWRLPEFGEFATFDPQGGLRNVATAKYNLDVWIKQ' A
#
# COMPACT_ATOMS: atom_id res chain seq x y z
N THR A 1 0.49 1.21 -6.48
CA THR A 1 -0.92 1.63 -6.43
C THR A 1 -1.45 1.64 -5.00
N THR A 2 -2.48 2.44 -4.68
CA THR A 2 -3.17 2.40 -3.37
C THR A 2 -4.64 2.11 -3.58
N ILE A 3 -5.18 1.12 -2.87
CA ILE A 3 -6.59 0.73 -2.91
C ILE A 3 -7.14 0.75 -1.49
N TYR A 4 -8.39 1.19 -1.33
CA TYR A 4 -9.13 1.07 -0.09
C TYR A 4 -10.59 0.74 -0.40
N GLU A 5 -11.13 -0.27 0.26
CA GLU A 5 -12.51 -0.73 0.14
C GLU A 5 -13.22 -0.57 1.49
N SER A 6 -14.35 0.14 1.49
CA SER A 6 -15.13 0.39 2.70
C SER A 6 -15.88 -0.86 3.18
N TYR A 7 -16.32 -1.72 2.27
CA TYR A 7 -16.98 -2.98 2.60
C TYR A 7 -15.94 -4.04 2.97
N GLY A 8 -15.61 -4.11 4.27
CA GLY A 8 -14.59 -5.02 4.80
C GLY A 8 -13.39 -4.34 5.43
N ASP A 9 -13.29 -3.00 5.37
CA ASP A 9 -12.17 -2.21 5.90
C ASP A 9 -10.81 -2.72 5.37
N PHE A 10 -10.76 -2.94 4.05
CA PHE A 10 -9.58 -3.50 3.39
C PHE A 10 -8.77 -2.41 2.70
N GLY A 11 -7.47 -2.39 2.94
CA GLY A 11 -6.52 -1.48 2.31
C GLY A 11 -5.34 -2.22 1.71
N GLN A 12 -4.79 -1.69 0.63
CA GLN A 12 -3.60 -2.22 -0.02
C GLN A 12 -2.71 -1.10 -0.55
N TYR A 13 -1.40 -1.30 -0.44
CA TYR A 13 -0.39 -0.46 -1.07
C TYR A 13 0.64 -1.32 -1.79
N THR A 14 0.85 -1.05 -3.08
CA THR A 14 1.86 -1.68 -3.93
C THR A 14 2.75 -0.62 -4.58
N HIS A 15 3.95 -1.00 -4.99
CA HIS A 15 4.74 -0.29 -5.99
C HIS A 15 4.91 -1.20 -7.21
N GLU A 16 4.76 -0.63 -8.41
CA GLU A 16 4.75 -1.39 -9.66
C GLU A 16 5.68 -0.70 -10.67
N PHE A 17 6.41 -1.50 -11.44
CA PHE A 17 7.28 -1.06 -12.54
C PHE A 17 7.01 -1.94 -13.77
N ASP A 18 6.76 -1.32 -14.93
CA ASP A 18 6.39 -1.99 -16.18
C ASP A 18 5.23 -3.01 -16.08
N GLY A 19 4.34 -2.83 -15.09
CA GLY A 19 3.19 -3.70 -14.85
C GLY A 19 3.46 -4.88 -13.91
N ASP A 20 4.70 -5.02 -13.43
CA ASP A 20 5.07 -5.98 -12.40
C ASP A 20 5.14 -5.31 -11.03
N GLU A 21 4.62 -5.98 -9.99
CA GLU A 21 4.82 -5.55 -8.60
C GLU A 21 6.30 -5.65 -8.24
N GLU A 22 6.85 -4.58 -7.65
CA GLU A 22 8.18 -4.57 -7.02
C GLU A 22 8.08 -4.96 -5.54
N PHE A 23 7.16 -4.33 -4.82
CA PHE A 23 6.88 -4.60 -3.40
C PHE A 23 5.46 -4.17 -3.01
N HIS A 24 5.00 -4.68 -1.88
CA HIS A 24 3.82 -4.19 -1.17
C HIS A 24 4.14 -3.90 0.29
N VAL A 25 3.24 -3.20 0.98
CA VAL A 25 3.34 -2.99 2.43
C VAL A 25 2.34 -3.89 3.13
N ASP A 26 2.83 -4.75 4.02
CA ASP A 26 2.00 -5.47 4.97
C ASP A 26 1.52 -4.47 6.04
N LEU A 27 0.24 -4.12 6.01
CA LEU A 27 -0.32 -3.07 6.87
C LEU A 27 -0.41 -3.49 8.34
N GLU A 28 -0.54 -4.80 8.61
CA GLU A 28 -0.64 -5.33 9.97
C GLU A 28 0.74 -5.37 10.63
N LYS A 29 1.72 -5.94 9.92
CA LYS A 29 3.10 -6.03 10.38
C LYS A 29 3.88 -4.73 10.23
N LYS A 30 3.36 -3.81 9.42
CA LYS A 30 3.97 -2.50 9.11
C LYS A 30 5.37 -2.66 8.52
N GLU A 31 5.48 -3.55 7.53
CA GLU A 31 6.75 -3.86 6.87
C GLU A 31 6.61 -3.81 5.36
N THR A 32 7.73 -3.54 4.69
CA THR A 32 7.83 -3.62 3.24
C THR A 32 8.17 -5.07 2.85
N VAL A 33 7.31 -5.68 2.03
CA VAL A 33 7.49 -7.02 1.51
C VAL A 33 7.84 -6.93 0.03
N TRP A 34 9.09 -7.26 -0.30
CA TRP A 34 9.57 -7.30 -1.67
C TRP A 34 9.07 -8.54 -2.39
N ARG A 35 8.63 -8.38 -3.65
CA ARG A 35 8.20 -9.52 -4.47
C ARG A 35 9.37 -10.49 -4.74
N LEU A 36 10.54 -9.92 -5.03
CA LEU A 36 11.81 -10.64 -5.11
C LEU A 36 12.68 -10.18 -3.94
N PRO A 37 13.09 -11.07 -3.01
CA PRO A 37 13.89 -10.70 -1.84
C PRO A 37 15.17 -9.92 -2.18
N GLU A 38 15.78 -10.20 -3.33
CA GLU A 38 17.00 -9.55 -3.82
C GLU A 38 16.83 -8.04 -4.02
N PHE A 39 15.62 -7.55 -4.34
CA PHE A 39 15.38 -6.12 -4.47
C PHE A 39 15.57 -5.36 -3.16
N GLY A 40 15.28 -6.02 -2.03
CA GLY A 40 15.50 -5.49 -0.69
C GLY A 40 16.98 -5.34 -0.31
N GLU A 41 17.90 -5.93 -1.07
CA GLU A 41 19.34 -5.71 -0.91
C GLU A 41 19.81 -4.40 -1.55
N PHE A 42 19.12 -3.94 -2.59
CA PHE A 42 19.49 -2.74 -3.36
C PHE A 42 18.66 -1.50 -3.03
N ALA A 43 17.42 -1.70 -2.58
CA ALA A 43 16.49 -0.63 -2.27
C ALA A 43 15.80 -0.88 -0.93
N THR A 44 15.37 0.21 -0.30
CA THR A 44 14.54 0.16 0.92
C THR A 44 13.36 1.10 0.75
N PHE A 45 12.27 0.76 1.40
CA PHE A 45 11.09 1.61 1.46
C PHE A 45 10.60 1.66 2.90
N ASP A 46 10.33 2.87 3.40
CA ASP A 46 9.73 3.07 4.71
C ASP A 46 8.21 2.74 4.63
N PRO A 47 7.76 1.66 5.31
CA PRO A 47 6.35 1.24 5.26
C PRO A 47 5.38 2.32 5.77
N GLN A 48 5.86 3.30 6.55
CA GLN A 48 5.04 4.44 6.99
C GLN A 48 4.48 5.25 5.80
N GLY A 49 5.17 5.28 4.66
CA GLY A 49 4.67 5.88 3.43
C GLY A 49 3.40 5.18 2.92
N GLY A 50 3.41 3.84 2.89
CA GLY A 50 2.26 3.03 2.48
C GLY A 50 1.07 3.18 3.43
N LEU A 51 1.32 3.12 4.75
CA LEU A 51 0.29 3.33 5.77
C LEU A 51 -0.42 4.68 5.61
N ARG A 52 0.35 5.75 5.35
CA ARG A 52 -0.21 7.10 5.16
C ARG A 52 -1.07 7.18 3.91
N ASN A 53 -0.66 6.53 2.83
CA ASN A 53 -1.43 6.50 1.59
C ASN A 53 -2.77 5.77 1.77
N VAL A 54 -2.76 4.62 2.45
CA VAL A 54 -3.99 3.86 2.74
C VAL A 54 -4.93 4.67 3.64
N ALA A 55 -4.42 5.31 4.70
CA ALA A 55 -5.23 6.17 5.56
C ALA A 55 -5.86 7.36 4.79
N THR A 56 -5.11 7.93 3.84
CA THR A 56 -5.61 9.00 2.97
C THR A 56 -6.68 8.48 2.00
N ALA A 57 -6.49 7.28 1.44
CA ALA A 57 -7.47 6.63 0.58
C ALA A 57 -8.78 6.33 1.31
N LYS A 58 -8.71 5.85 2.56
CA LYS A 58 -9.85 5.68 3.46
C LYS A 58 -10.62 6.98 3.67
N TYR A 59 -9.90 8.03 4.10
CA TYR A 59 -10.50 9.35 4.32
C TYR A 59 -11.19 9.88 3.05
N ASN A 60 -10.53 9.76 1.91
CA ASN A 60 -11.11 10.18 0.63
C ASN A 60 -12.36 9.35 0.33
N LEU A 61 -12.30 8.01 0.36
CA LEU A 61 -13.48 7.18 0.07
C LEU A 61 -14.67 7.54 0.96
N ASP A 62 -14.44 7.77 2.26
CA ASP A 62 -15.47 8.19 3.22
C ASP A 62 -16.14 9.52 2.83
N VAL A 63 -15.41 10.45 2.21
CA VAL A 63 -15.98 11.69 1.67
C VAL A 63 -16.80 11.41 0.42
N TRP A 64 -16.29 10.59 -0.50
CA TRP A 64 -16.93 10.33 -1.80
C TRP A 64 -18.24 9.54 -1.66
N ILE A 65 -18.33 8.58 -0.73
CA ILE A 65 -19.56 7.77 -0.54
C ILE A 65 -20.66 8.50 0.24
N LYS A 66 -20.32 9.61 0.92
CA LYS A 66 -21.28 10.44 1.68
C LYS A 66 -21.87 11.58 0.85
N GLN A 67 -21.21 11.95 -0.25
CA GLN A 67 -21.77 12.86 -1.25
C GLN A 67 -22.89 12.16 -2.04
#